data_AF-A0A1Y5FII7-F1
#
_entry.id   AF-A0A1Y5FII7-F1
#
_cell.length_a   1.000
_cell.length_b   1.000
_cell.length_c   1.000
_cell.angle_alpha   90.00
_cell.angle_beta   90.00
_cell.angle_gamma   90.00
#
_symmetry.space_group_name_H-M   'P 1'
#
loop_
_entity.id
_entity.type
_entity.pdbx_description
1 polymer ?
#
loop_
_entity_poly.entity_id
_entity_poly.type
_entity_poly.pdbx_seq_one_letter_code
_entity_poly.pdbx_strand_id
1 'polypeptide(L)'
;MNKTLIALLAFNIFIFNSFAARDIFEIKNLSVETQKTDGLVQGKLEAQKLYIKYGKDTFEAGGVEGLIEGQVEIIDKVFKAKTSLITYTTQLEADNPLVTLDELLIENANLNLNKDEAFFEIPKIRILMDKTTLETESLRGSCDPKGDTTTDIDIVCLQNGNIHSPSVHFINDSMNLLTRNLNTTITPELISLDSAQTIFTSDGQKTKVNILQVRCKNGITGRFKEEDFIAGCFNQSSFYLDGFSEFKNLKKLKSYNPKNTKALVDLKDIKNLRVSINNHNVSVTAKIKILFTFKLKVRGIINYLVEEDILKLEIKKASIAGIPAKSLTMMILKLFLEEDSIRIDGDTIYISV
;
A
#
# COMPACT_ATOMS: atom_id res chain seq x y z
N MET A 1 -14.39 0.87 -63.05
CA MET A 1 -13.83 1.54 -61.84
C MET A 1 -12.77 0.60 -61.27
N ASN A 2 -11.51 1.04 -61.21
CA ASN A 2 -10.34 0.17 -61.05
C ASN A 2 -10.26 -0.38 -59.61
N LYS A 3 -10.05 -1.69 -59.42
CA LYS A 3 -9.98 -2.33 -58.08
C LYS A 3 -8.89 -1.69 -57.20
N THR A 4 -7.84 -1.17 -57.82
CA THR A 4 -6.75 -0.42 -57.17
C THR A 4 -7.21 0.92 -56.57
N LEU A 5 -8.20 1.58 -57.17
CA LEU A 5 -8.74 2.86 -56.68
C LEU A 5 -9.63 2.64 -55.44
N ILE A 6 -10.40 1.54 -55.42
CA ILE A 6 -11.22 1.13 -54.26
C ILE A 6 -10.31 0.72 -53.09
N ALA A 7 -9.21 0.02 -53.35
CA ALA A 7 -8.23 -0.34 -52.33
C ALA A 7 -7.50 0.90 -51.75
N LEU A 8 -7.17 1.89 -52.58
CA LEU A 8 -6.55 3.14 -52.12
C LEU A 8 -7.50 4.00 -51.28
N LEU A 9 -8.79 4.05 -51.65
CA LEU A 9 -9.84 4.73 -50.89
C LEU A 9 -10.15 4.02 -49.57
N ALA A 10 -10.17 2.68 -49.55
CA ALA A 10 -10.32 1.90 -48.33
C ALA A 10 -9.10 2.05 -47.39
N PHE A 11 -7.88 2.15 -47.92
CA PHE A 11 -6.67 2.37 -47.11
C PHE A 11 -6.65 3.77 -46.48
N ASN A 12 -7.18 4.80 -47.15
CA ASN A 12 -7.28 6.15 -46.58
C ASN A 12 -8.35 6.26 -45.48
N ILE A 13 -9.39 5.41 -45.48
CA ILE A 13 -10.40 5.40 -44.40
C ILE A 13 -9.81 4.81 -43.10
N PHE A 14 -8.76 3.97 -43.17
CA PHE A 14 -8.06 3.46 -41.98
C PHE A 14 -6.96 4.38 -41.43
N ILE A 15 -6.56 5.45 -42.13
CA ILE A 15 -5.49 6.35 -41.68
C ILE A 15 -6.03 7.61 -40.98
N PHE A 16 -7.30 7.95 -41.19
CA PHE A 16 -7.99 8.91 -40.34
C PHE A 16 -8.68 8.20 -39.18
N ASN A 17 -7.86 7.60 -38.30
CA ASN A 17 -8.29 7.56 -36.90
C ASN A 17 -8.51 9.03 -36.52
N SER A 18 -9.77 9.44 -36.44
CA SER A 18 -10.13 10.63 -35.70
C SER A 18 -9.58 10.39 -34.29
N PHE A 19 -8.37 10.87 -34.03
CA PHE A 19 -7.86 10.97 -32.68
C PHE A 19 -8.80 11.97 -32.02
N ALA A 20 -9.86 11.45 -31.40
CA ALA A 20 -10.62 12.20 -30.41
C ALA A 20 -9.56 12.87 -29.56
N ALA A 21 -9.58 14.20 -29.51
CA ALA A 21 -8.60 14.92 -28.73
C ALA A 21 -8.77 14.43 -27.28
N ARG A 22 -7.76 13.71 -26.79
CA ARG A 22 -7.85 12.97 -25.53
C ARG A 22 -7.42 13.87 -24.39
N ASP A 23 -8.00 13.64 -23.23
CA ASP A 23 -7.95 14.58 -22.14
C ASP A 23 -6.58 14.58 -21.44
N ILE A 24 -6.15 15.76 -20.97
CA ILE A 24 -4.92 15.94 -20.20
C ILE A 24 -5.29 16.67 -18.92
N PHE A 25 -4.81 16.17 -17.79
CA PHE A 25 -4.96 16.81 -16.49
C PHE A 25 -3.59 16.98 -15.84
N GLU A 26 -3.15 18.22 -15.69
CA GLU A 26 -1.85 18.56 -15.10
C GLU A 26 -2.07 19.50 -13.92
N ILE A 27 -1.50 19.15 -12.77
CA ILE A 27 -1.41 20.02 -11.59
C ILE A 27 0.06 20.16 -11.20
N LYS A 28 0.53 21.38 -10.97
CA LYS A 28 1.89 21.64 -10.47
C LYS A 28 1.88 22.26 -9.10
N ASN A 29 2.83 21.81 -8.27
CA ASN A 29 3.08 22.29 -6.92
C ASN A 29 1.79 22.35 -6.09
N LEU A 30 1.03 21.25 -6.11
CA LEU A 30 -0.17 21.05 -5.30
C LEU A 30 0.22 20.81 -3.85
N SER A 31 -0.28 21.63 -2.95
CA SER A 31 -0.25 21.40 -1.51
C SER A 31 -1.66 21.28 -0.98
N VAL A 32 -1.89 20.30 -0.12
CA VAL A 32 -3.18 20.07 0.54
C VAL A 32 -2.90 19.82 2.01
N GLU A 33 -3.60 20.52 2.89
CA GLU A 33 -3.52 20.32 4.33
C GLU A 33 -4.93 20.29 4.89
N THR A 34 -5.34 19.15 5.44
CA THR A 34 -6.68 18.96 6.02
C THR A 34 -6.59 18.31 7.39
N GLN A 35 -7.60 18.58 8.22
CA GLN A 35 -7.76 17.98 9.54
C GLN A 35 -9.24 17.73 9.83
N LYS A 36 -9.55 16.61 10.49
CA LYS A 36 -10.88 16.30 11.00
C LYS A 36 -11.11 16.94 12.36
N THR A 37 -12.25 17.59 12.53
CA THR A 37 -12.74 18.11 13.81
C THR A 37 -14.23 17.88 13.86
N ASP A 38 -14.73 17.22 14.90
CA ASP A 38 -16.16 16.94 15.12
C ASP A 38 -16.86 16.26 13.91
N GLY A 39 -16.16 15.34 13.22
CA GLY A 39 -16.69 14.61 12.05
C GLY A 39 -16.59 15.35 10.71
N LEU A 40 -16.15 16.60 10.72
CA LEU A 40 -15.91 17.42 9.53
C LEU A 40 -14.42 17.42 9.18
N VAL A 41 -14.05 17.02 7.95
CA VAL A 41 -12.71 17.23 7.43
C VAL A 41 -12.67 18.56 6.72
N GLN A 42 -11.77 19.45 7.11
CA GLN A 42 -11.61 20.76 6.46
C GLN A 42 -10.14 21.12 6.31
N GLY A 43 -9.84 21.94 5.32
CA GLY A 43 -8.47 22.31 5.06
C GLY A 43 -8.27 23.30 3.94
N LYS A 44 -7.01 23.50 3.59
CA LYS A 44 -6.57 24.37 2.51
C LYS A 44 -6.03 23.55 1.37
N LEU A 45 -6.19 24.08 0.16
CA LEU A 45 -5.52 23.60 -1.04
C LEU A 45 -4.83 24.77 -1.73
N GLU A 46 -3.63 24.52 -2.22
CA GLU A 46 -2.83 25.50 -2.94
C GLU A 46 -2.21 24.80 -4.16
N ALA A 47 -2.21 25.44 -5.32
CA ALA A 47 -1.54 24.91 -6.51
C ALA A 47 -0.98 26.04 -7.35
N GLN A 48 0.12 25.82 -8.06
CA GLN A 48 0.67 26.87 -8.92
C GLN A 48 0.07 26.88 -10.33
N LYS A 49 -0.32 25.69 -10.80
CA LYS A 49 -0.89 25.51 -12.13
C LYS A 49 -1.94 24.43 -12.08
N LEU A 50 -3.07 24.70 -12.72
CA LEU A 50 -4.08 23.72 -13.09
C LEU A 50 -4.29 23.82 -14.60
N TYR A 51 -4.01 22.75 -15.32
CA TYR A 51 -4.20 22.67 -16.76
C TYR A 51 -5.06 21.45 -17.09
N ILE A 52 -6.16 21.69 -17.78
CA ILE A 52 -7.11 20.68 -18.20
C ILE A 52 -7.35 20.87 -19.69
N LYS A 53 -7.03 19.86 -20.48
CA LYS A 53 -7.44 19.78 -21.88
C LYS A 53 -8.54 18.74 -21.97
N TYR A 54 -9.72 19.12 -22.45
CA TYR A 54 -10.84 18.21 -22.66
C TYR A 54 -11.31 18.31 -24.11
N GLY A 55 -11.07 17.29 -24.92
CA GLY A 55 -11.32 17.41 -26.36
C GLY A 55 -10.53 18.57 -26.99
N LYS A 56 -11.24 19.48 -27.65
CA LYS A 56 -10.66 20.70 -28.24
C LYS A 56 -10.55 21.86 -27.26
N ASP A 57 -11.21 21.75 -26.11
CA ASP A 57 -11.27 22.80 -25.11
C ASP A 57 -10.08 22.71 -24.18
N THR A 58 -9.60 23.87 -23.74
CA THR A 58 -8.48 23.97 -22.80
C THR A 58 -8.84 24.97 -21.72
N PHE A 59 -8.72 24.52 -20.48
CA PHE A 59 -8.80 25.34 -19.28
C PHE A 59 -7.41 25.40 -18.67
N GLU A 60 -6.91 26.61 -18.46
CA GLU A 60 -5.65 26.84 -17.77
C GLU A 60 -5.88 27.91 -16.71
N ALA A 61 -5.52 27.57 -15.48
CA ALA A 61 -5.48 28.48 -14.36
C ALA A 61 -4.05 28.52 -13.80
N GLY A 62 -3.55 29.73 -13.63
CA GLY A 62 -2.20 30.04 -13.13
C GLY A 62 -1.96 31.54 -13.28
N GLY A 63 -1.49 32.20 -12.22
CA GLY A 63 -1.32 33.66 -12.19
C GLY A 63 0.07 34.15 -12.56
N VAL A 64 0.23 35.46 -12.69
CA VAL A 64 1.53 36.16 -12.89
C VAL A 64 2.42 36.09 -11.63
N GLU A 65 1.81 35.97 -10.45
CA GLU A 65 2.46 35.55 -9.17
C GLU A 65 2.13 34.09 -8.80
N GLY A 66 1.21 33.46 -9.56
CA GLY A 66 1.22 32.02 -9.78
C GLY A 66 0.50 31.11 -8.79
N LEU A 67 -0.25 31.59 -7.77
CA LEU A 67 -0.88 30.70 -6.79
C LEU A 67 -2.41 30.64 -6.91
N ILE A 68 -2.96 29.42 -6.92
CA ILE A 68 -4.38 29.11 -6.84
C ILE A 68 -4.65 28.65 -5.41
N GLU A 69 -5.35 29.45 -4.62
CA GLU A 69 -5.73 29.10 -3.26
C GLU A 69 -7.19 28.61 -3.20
N GLY A 70 -7.44 27.70 -2.28
CA GLY A 70 -8.77 27.15 -2.05
C GLY A 70 -8.92 26.44 -0.72
N GLN A 71 -10.11 25.88 -0.55
CA GLN A 71 -10.55 25.18 0.64
C GLN A 71 -11.08 23.80 0.25
N VAL A 72 -10.79 22.81 1.09
CA VAL A 72 -11.32 21.45 0.98
C VAL A 72 -12.24 21.21 2.17
N GLU A 73 -13.36 20.55 1.93
CA GLU A 73 -14.33 20.16 2.93
C GLU A 73 -14.86 18.75 2.62
N ILE A 74 -14.96 17.89 3.63
CA ILE A 74 -15.67 16.61 3.56
C ILE A 74 -16.62 16.52 4.75
N ILE A 75 -17.91 16.47 4.45
CA ILE A 75 -19.00 16.34 5.43
C ILE A 75 -20.07 15.43 4.88
N ASP A 76 -20.60 14.50 5.69
CA ASP A 76 -21.67 13.59 5.29
C ASP A 76 -21.44 12.89 3.93
N LYS A 77 -20.18 12.47 3.70
CA LYS A 77 -19.70 11.84 2.46
C LYS A 77 -19.79 12.76 1.22
N VAL A 78 -19.86 14.07 1.38
CA VAL A 78 -19.78 15.04 0.28
C VAL A 78 -18.38 15.64 0.28
N PHE A 79 -17.62 15.42 -0.79
CA PHE A 79 -16.36 16.13 -1.01
C PHE A 79 -16.62 17.43 -1.74
N LYS A 80 -16.01 18.51 -1.25
CA LYS A 80 -16.08 19.83 -1.85
C LYS A 80 -14.71 20.47 -1.87
N ALA A 81 -14.29 20.93 -3.05
CA ALA A 81 -13.10 21.74 -3.25
C ALA A 81 -13.51 23.07 -3.87
N LYS A 82 -13.14 24.18 -3.22
CA LYS A 82 -13.51 25.53 -3.67
C LYS A 82 -12.26 26.39 -3.78
N THR A 83 -12.02 26.95 -4.96
CA THR A 83 -11.04 28.00 -5.20
C THR A 83 -11.73 29.31 -5.57
N SER A 84 -10.96 30.36 -5.84
CA SER A 84 -11.49 31.61 -6.42
C SER A 84 -12.06 31.43 -7.83
N LEU A 85 -11.69 30.35 -8.53
CA LEU A 85 -12.00 30.12 -9.94
C LEU A 85 -13.06 29.04 -10.17
N ILE A 86 -13.04 27.98 -9.35
CA ILE A 86 -13.90 26.82 -9.52
C ILE A 86 -14.39 26.29 -8.19
N THR A 87 -15.62 25.80 -8.16
CA THR A 87 -16.13 24.94 -7.08
C THR A 87 -16.44 23.58 -7.66
N TYR A 88 -15.84 22.55 -7.09
CA TYR A 88 -16.13 21.16 -7.39
C TYR A 88 -16.83 20.54 -6.18
N THR A 89 -17.86 19.73 -6.42
CA THR A 89 -18.59 19.02 -5.38
C THR A 89 -19.01 17.67 -5.92
N THR A 90 -18.80 16.62 -5.15
CA THR A 90 -19.20 15.25 -5.51
C THR A 90 -19.63 14.46 -4.28
N GLN A 91 -20.56 13.54 -4.48
CA GLN A 91 -20.91 12.55 -3.48
C GLN A 91 -19.86 11.44 -3.50
N LEU A 92 -19.37 11.08 -2.31
CA LEU A 92 -18.49 9.95 -2.09
C LEU A 92 -19.33 8.71 -1.76
N GLU A 93 -18.92 7.57 -2.33
CA GLU A 93 -19.43 6.27 -1.94
C GLU A 93 -18.99 5.93 -0.50
N ALA A 94 -19.72 5.02 0.15
CA ALA A 94 -19.44 4.65 1.54
C ALA A 94 -18.06 4.00 1.73
N ASP A 95 -17.54 3.35 0.69
CA ASP A 95 -16.24 2.66 0.65
C ASP A 95 -15.10 3.56 0.13
N ASN A 96 -15.37 4.84 -0.15
CA ASN A 96 -14.33 5.75 -0.62
C ASN A 96 -13.35 6.09 0.53
N PRO A 97 -12.02 5.95 0.35
CA PRO A 97 -11.04 6.22 1.40
C PRO A 97 -11.08 7.65 1.97
N LEU A 98 -11.59 8.62 1.21
CA LEU A 98 -11.75 10.00 1.68
C LEU A 98 -12.83 10.15 2.76
N VAL A 99 -13.74 9.18 2.90
CA VAL A 99 -14.78 9.17 3.94
C VAL A 99 -14.18 8.92 5.33
N THR A 100 -13.14 8.09 5.41
CA THR A 100 -12.46 7.75 6.67
C THR A 100 -11.26 8.66 6.96
N LEU A 101 -10.96 9.62 6.07
CA LEU A 101 -9.84 10.53 6.20
C LEU A 101 -9.95 11.39 7.47
N ASP A 102 -8.88 11.44 8.26
CA ASP A 102 -8.73 12.32 9.41
C ASP A 102 -7.74 13.45 9.16
N GLU A 103 -6.64 13.18 8.45
CA GLU A 103 -5.62 14.16 8.10
C GLU A 103 -5.06 13.82 6.72
N LEU A 104 -4.89 14.84 5.89
CA LEU A 104 -4.15 14.75 4.64
C LEU A 104 -3.18 15.92 4.58
N LEU A 105 -1.90 15.62 4.48
CA LEU A 105 -0.85 16.56 4.14
C LEU A 105 -0.20 16.10 2.83
N ILE A 106 -0.21 16.95 1.83
CA ILE A 106 0.53 16.80 0.57
C ILE A 106 1.31 18.10 0.39
N GLU A 107 2.61 18.00 0.10
CA GLU A 107 3.46 19.18 -0.14
C GLU A 107 4.03 19.15 -1.55
N ASN A 108 3.73 20.19 -2.35
CA ASN A 108 4.31 20.44 -3.67
C ASN A 108 4.22 19.26 -4.66
N ALA A 109 3.10 18.55 -4.66
CA ALA A 109 2.85 17.46 -5.59
C ALA A 109 2.74 17.95 -7.05
N ASN A 110 3.31 17.17 -7.95
CA ASN A 110 3.14 17.33 -9.39
C ASN A 110 2.38 16.12 -9.92
N LEU A 111 1.26 16.38 -10.59
CA LEU A 111 0.38 15.36 -11.16
C LEU A 111 0.26 15.60 -12.66
N ASN A 112 0.41 14.56 -13.46
CA ASN A 112 0.18 14.58 -14.89
C ASN A 112 -0.56 13.31 -15.29
N LEU A 113 -1.82 13.46 -15.67
CA LEU A 113 -2.68 12.38 -16.12
C LEU A 113 -2.98 12.61 -17.59
N ASN A 114 -2.51 11.72 -18.44
CA ASN A 114 -2.82 11.70 -19.86
C ASN A 114 -2.96 10.26 -20.33
N LYS A 115 -3.26 10.05 -21.61
CA LYS A 115 -3.52 8.71 -22.18
C LYS A 115 -2.29 7.78 -22.18
N ASP A 116 -1.10 8.36 -22.21
CA ASP A 116 0.17 7.66 -22.40
C ASP A 116 0.76 7.29 -21.05
N GLU A 117 0.57 8.14 -20.05
CA GLU A 117 1.05 7.92 -18.68
C GLU A 117 0.22 8.73 -17.67
N ALA A 118 -0.15 8.09 -16.56
CA ALA A 118 -0.54 8.78 -15.34
C ALA A 118 0.66 8.80 -14.38
N PHE A 119 1.23 9.97 -14.18
CA PHE A 119 2.43 10.20 -13.38
C PHE A 119 2.14 11.11 -12.19
N PHE A 120 2.76 10.79 -11.05
CA PHE A 120 2.75 11.65 -9.88
C PHE A 120 4.11 11.67 -9.19
N GLU A 121 4.51 12.85 -8.75
CA GLU A 121 5.67 13.07 -7.88
C GLU A 121 5.23 13.90 -6.68
N ILE A 122 5.38 13.33 -5.49
CA ILE A 122 4.89 13.89 -4.24
C ILE A 122 6.07 13.92 -3.25
N PRO A 123 6.72 15.10 -3.09
CA PRO A 123 7.86 15.27 -2.19
C PRO A 123 7.58 14.85 -0.74
N LYS A 124 6.37 15.10 -0.24
CA LYS A 124 5.95 14.64 1.07
C LYS A 124 4.45 14.42 1.07
N ILE A 125 4.05 13.29 1.62
CA ILE A 125 2.65 12.98 1.89
C ILE A 125 2.51 12.28 3.22
N ARG A 126 1.48 12.67 3.97
CA ARG A 126 1.06 12.05 5.20
C ARG A 126 -0.46 11.92 5.18
N ILE A 127 -0.94 10.72 5.46
CA ILE A 127 -2.36 10.37 5.48
C ILE A 127 -2.64 9.76 6.84
N LEU A 128 -3.68 10.25 7.52
CA LEU A 128 -4.25 9.63 8.71
C LEU A 128 -5.68 9.22 8.39
N MET A 129 -6.02 7.97 8.65
CA MET A 129 -7.37 7.39 8.54
C MET A 129 -7.62 6.52 9.77
N ASP A 130 -8.45 7.01 10.68
CA ASP A 130 -8.67 6.43 12.01
C ASP A 130 -7.33 6.20 12.74
N LYS A 131 -6.94 4.94 12.94
CA LYS A 131 -5.70 4.56 13.61
C LYS A 131 -4.56 4.28 12.64
N THR A 132 -4.80 4.40 11.34
CA THR A 132 -3.81 4.13 10.30
C THR A 132 -3.13 5.42 9.86
N THR A 133 -1.82 5.49 10.02
CA THR A 133 -0.95 6.55 9.48
C THR A 133 -0.07 5.99 8.37
N LEU A 134 -0.02 6.69 7.25
CA LEU A 134 0.94 6.48 6.18
C LEU A 134 1.71 7.77 5.96
N GLU A 135 3.04 7.74 6.10
CA GLU A 135 3.92 8.88 5.84
C GLU A 135 5.03 8.48 4.88
N THR A 136 5.27 9.29 3.86
CA THR A 136 6.33 9.04 2.89
C THR A 136 6.95 10.31 2.34
N GLU A 137 8.24 10.22 2.03
CA GLU A 137 9.03 11.26 1.38
C GLU A 137 9.34 10.84 -0.05
N SER A 138 9.29 11.80 -0.97
CA SER A 138 9.65 11.64 -2.39
C SER A 138 8.95 10.46 -3.07
N LEU A 139 7.65 10.32 -2.82
CA LEU A 139 6.81 9.32 -3.47
C LEU A 139 6.70 9.64 -4.96
N ARG A 140 7.04 8.68 -5.81
CA ARG A 140 6.89 8.79 -7.25
C ARG A 140 6.12 7.60 -7.76
N GLY A 141 5.21 7.82 -8.70
CA GLY A 141 4.54 6.71 -9.35
C GLY A 141 4.19 7.01 -10.79
N SER A 142 4.14 5.95 -11.58
CA SER A 142 3.67 5.97 -12.95
C SER A 142 2.75 4.79 -13.20
N CYS A 143 1.69 5.02 -13.96
CA CYS A 143 0.67 4.02 -14.25
C CYS A 143 0.32 4.09 -15.74
N ASP A 144 0.20 2.94 -16.39
CA ASP A 144 -0.18 2.84 -17.81
C ASP A 144 -1.71 2.79 -17.95
N PRO A 145 -2.35 3.86 -18.48
CA PRO A 145 -3.79 3.93 -18.69
C PRO A 145 -4.27 3.11 -19.89
N LYS A 146 -3.37 2.44 -20.62
CA LYS A 146 -3.65 1.65 -21.83
C LYS A 146 -4.41 2.43 -22.91
N GLY A 147 -4.18 3.74 -22.96
CA GLY A 147 -4.78 4.65 -23.93
C GLY A 147 -6.12 5.25 -23.51
N ASP A 148 -6.66 4.92 -22.33
CA ASP A 148 -7.87 5.52 -21.76
C ASP A 148 -7.49 6.70 -20.87
N THR A 149 -8.06 7.88 -21.15
CA THR A 149 -7.92 9.04 -20.26
C THR A 149 -8.97 8.96 -19.17
N THR A 150 -8.54 8.78 -17.93
CA THR A 150 -9.43 8.76 -16.77
C THR A 150 -8.80 9.45 -15.57
N THR A 151 -9.64 10.07 -14.74
CA THR A 151 -9.27 10.57 -13.41
C THR A 151 -9.39 9.51 -12.32
N ASP A 152 -9.91 8.32 -12.64
CA ASP A 152 -9.94 7.15 -11.76
C ASP A 152 -8.54 6.53 -11.69
N ILE A 153 -7.61 7.28 -11.08
CA ILE A 153 -6.19 6.91 -10.93
C ILE A 153 -6.07 5.59 -10.17
N ASP A 154 -6.96 5.32 -9.22
CA ASP A 154 -7.01 4.06 -8.48
C ASP A 154 -7.17 2.88 -9.45
N ILE A 155 -8.13 2.92 -10.37
CA ILE A 155 -8.34 1.83 -11.33
C ILE A 155 -7.11 1.62 -12.22
N VAL A 156 -6.53 2.70 -12.74
CA VAL A 156 -5.37 2.63 -13.65
C VAL A 156 -4.13 2.12 -12.93
N CYS A 157 -3.82 2.70 -11.77
CA CYS A 157 -2.64 2.35 -10.99
C CYS A 157 -2.77 0.98 -10.32
N LEU A 158 -3.98 0.53 -9.99
CA LEU A 158 -4.22 -0.80 -9.44
C LEU A 158 -4.15 -1.90 -10.49
N GLN A 159 -3.99 -1.57 -11.77
CA GLN A 159 -3.81 -2.54 -12.84
C GLN A 159 -2.42 -2.51 -13.48
N ASN A 160 -1.78 -1.35 -13.64
CA ASN A 160 -0.48 -1.25 -14.32
C ASN A 160 0.39 -0.15 -13.68
N GLY A 161 0.48 -0.13 -12.36
CA GLY A 161 1.20 0.89 -11.59
C GLY A 161 2.62 0.47 -11.20
N ASN A 162 3.53 1.44 -11.17
CA ASN A 162 4.81 1.34 -10.50
C ASN A 162 4.93 2.51 -9.53
N ILE A 163 5.29 2.22 -8.28
CA ILE A 163 5.44 3.21 -7.23
C ILE A 163 6.82 3.03 -6.60
N HIS A 164 7.56 4.11 -6.48
CA HIS A 164 8.84 4.16 -5.81
C HIS A 164 8.79 5.17 -4.67
N SER A 165 9.35 4.79 -3.53
CA SER A 165 9.60 5.71 -2.44
C SER A 165 10.90 5.37 -1.69
N PRO A 166 11.78 6.36 -1.45
CA PRO A 166 12.94 6.19 -0.57
C PRO A 166 12.58 5.78 0.86
N SER A 167 11.39 6.17 1.35
CA SER A 167 10.98 5.93 2.74
C SER A 167 9.46 5.90 2.86
N VAL A 168 8.92 4.81 3.39
CA VAL A 168 7.49 4.73 3.75
C VAL A 168 7.38 4.25 5.19
N HIS A 169 6.73 5.05 6.03
CA HIS A 169 6.35 4.70 7.39
C HIS A 169 4.85 4.43 7.42
N PHE A 170 4.50 3.19 7.71
CA PHE A 170 3.13 2.75 7.92
C PHE A 170 2.94 2.40 9.39
N ILE A 171 1.85 2.87 9.99
CA ILE A 171 1.48 2.58 11.37
C ILE A 171 -0.02 2.28 11.40
N ASN A 172 -0.42 1.16 11.96
CA ASN A 172 -1.79 0.90 12.40
C ASN A 172 -1.76 0.18 13.77
N ASP A 173 -2.91 -0.29 14.25
CA ASP A 173 -3.02 -1.00 15.53
C ASP A 173 -2.14 -2.26 15.60
N SER A 174 -1.82 -2.85 14.46
CA SER A 174 -1.20 -4.17 14.37
C SER A 174 0.25 -4.13 13.95
N MET A 175 0.68 -3.07 13.27
CA MET A 175 1.97 -3.00 12.64
C MET A 175 2.51 -1.58 12.61
N ASN A 176 3.78 -1.44 13.02
CA ASN A 176 4.55 -0.22 12.85
C ASN A 176 5.79 -0.53 12.00
N LEU A 177 5.76 -0.08 10.74
CA LEU A 177 6.66 -0.48 9.68
C LEU A 177 7.34 0.73 9.03
N LEU A 178 8.67 0.80 9.09
CA LEU A 178 9.44 1.76 8.30
C LEU A 178 10.23 1.02 7.22
N THR A 179 9.84 1.20 5.96
CA THR A 179 10.55 0.67 4.79
C THR A 179 11.49 1.71 4.20
N ARG A 180 12.58 1.25 3.58
CA ARG A 180 13.52 2.07 2.81
C ARG A 180 13.63 1.54 1.39
N ASN A 181 13.66 2.46 0.42
CA ASN A 181 13.68 2.15 -1.01
C ASN A 181 12.58 1.15 -1.38
N LEU A 182 11.34 1.47 -1.01
CA LEU A 182 10.17 0.68 -1.37
C LEU A 182 9.91 0.82 -2.87
N ASN A 183 9.85 -0.30 -3.56
CA ASN A 183 9.33 -0.39 -4.91
C ASN A 183 8.06 -1.23 -4.86
N THR A 184 6.99 -0.72 -5.46
CA THR A 184 5.75 -1.45 -5.64
C THR A 184 5.47 -1.56 -7.12
N THR A 185 5.21 -2.77 -7.61
CA THR A 185 4.78 -3.03 -8.98
C THR A 185 3.43 -3.71 -8.93
N ILE A 186 2.50 -3.18 -9.72
CA ILE A 186 1.11 -3.59 -9.76
C ILE A 186 0.79 -3.98 -11.20
N THR A 187 0.29 -5.19 -11.35
CA THR A 187 -0.18 -5.76 -12.61
C THR A 187 -1.58 -6.33 -12.41
N PRO A 188 -2.31 -6.70 -13.47
CA PRO A 188 -3.63 -7.33 -13.31
C PRO A 188 -3.57 -8.68 -12.57
N GLU A 189 -2.39 -9.31 -12.50
CA GLU A 189 -2.20 -10.62 -11.87
C GLU A 189 -1.58 -10.53 -10.47
N LEU A 190 -0.77 -9.50 -10.22
CA LEU A 190 0.14 -9.45 -9.07
C LEU A 190 0.36 -8.02 -8.56
N ILE A 191 0.37 -7.89 -7.25
CA ILE A 191 0.90 -6.76 -6.49
C ILE A 191 2.22 -7.24 -5.83
N SER A 192 3.33 -6.58 -6.15
CA SER A 192 4.66 -6.86 -5.60
C SER A 192 5.17 -5.65 -4.84
N LEU A 193 5.71 -5.86 -3.63
CA LEU A 193 6.38 -4.86 -2.82
C LEU A 193 7.78 -5.36 -2.50
N ASP A 194 8.80 -4.58 -2.82
CA ASP A 194 10.21 -4.93 -2.60
C ASP A 194 10.89 -3.77 -1.86
N SER A 195 11.54 -4.07 -0.73
CA SER A 195 12.31 -3.10 0.05
C SER A 195 13.66 -3.67 0.49
N ALA A 196 14.70 -2.85 0.36
CA ALA A 196 16.08 -3.19 0.69
C ALA A 196 16.40 -3.02 2.18
N GLN A 197 15.48 -2.45 2.96
CA GLN A 197 15.59 -2.42 4.40
C GLN A 197 14.23 -2.10 4.99
N THR A 198 13.83 -2.86 6.00
CA THR A 198 12.60 -2.60 6.73
C THR A 198 12.84 -2.71 8.22
N ILE A 199 12.24 -1.81 8.99
CA ILE A 199 12.31 -1.77 10.45
C ILE A 199 10.88 -1.96 10.95
N PHE A 200 10.66 -3.05 11.67
CA PHE A 200 9.44 -3.30 12.41
C PHE A 200 9.65 -2.76 13.83
N THR A 201 8.67 -2.03 14.34
CA THR A 201 8.59 -1.65 15.75
C THR A 201 7.44 -2.43 16.38
N SER A 202 7.67 -3.03 17.54
CA SER A 202 6.64 -3.69 18.35
C SER A 202 7.05 -3.64 19.81
N ASP A 203 6.15 -3.17 20.69
CA ASP A 203 6.43 -2.95 22.13
C ASP A 203 7.76 -2.20 22.40
N GLY A 204 8.01 -1.15 21.61
CA GLY A 204 9.23 -0.35 21.67
C GLY A 204 10.52 -1.06 21.20
N GLN A 205 10.47 -2.35 20.87
CA GLN A 205 11.57 -3.09 20.27
C GLN A 205 11.62 -2.86 18.75
N LYS A 206 12.83 -2.83 18.18
CA LYS A 206 13.03 -2.58 16.74
C LYS A 206 13.76 -3.74 16.07
N THR A 207 13.06 -4.42 15.17
CA THR A 207 13.58 -5.51 14.35
C THR A 207 13.90 -5.01 12.95
N LYS A 208 15.17 -5.06 12.56
CA LYS A 208 15.60 -4.72 11.20
C LYS A 208 15.68 -5.97 10.33
N VAL A 209 15.16 -5.89 9.12
CA VAL A 209 15.40 -6.83 8.01
C VAL A 209 16.05 -6.08 6.85
N ASN A 210 16.93 -6.75 6.11
CA ASN A 210 17.62 -6.18 4.95
C ASN A 210 16.92 -6.52 3.63
N ILE A 211 15.94 -7.42 3.66
CA ILE A 211 15.16 -7.78 2.49
C ILE A 211 13.74 -7.99 2.96
N LEU A 212 12.81 -7.24 2.39
CA LEU A 212 11.38 -7.49 2.41
C LEU A 212 10.92 -7.65 0.97
N GLN A 213 10.32 -8.79 0.65
CA GLN A 213 9.61 -8.99 -0.61
C GLN A 213 8.22 -9.54 -0.31
N VAL A 214 7.20 -8.87 -0.81
CA VAL A 214 5.81 -9.30 -0.70
C VAL A 214 5.27 -9.43 -2.11
N ARG A 215 4.61 -10.54 -2.38
CA ARG A 215 3.92 -10.80 -3.64
C ARG A 215 2.55 -11.32 -3.31
N CYS A 216 1.52 -10.68 -3.84
CA CYS A 216 0.13 -11.03 -3.63
C CYS A 216 -0.59 -11.04 -4.97
N LYS A 217 -1.45 -12.02 -5.21
CA LYS A 217 -2.31 -12.02 -6.38
C LYS A 217 -3.22 -10.80 -6.31
N ASN A 218 -3.27 -10.04 -7.40
CA ASN A 218 -4.16 -8.91 -7.48
C ASN A 218 -5.61 -9.41 -7.58
N GLY A 219 -6.42 -9.16 -6.54
CA GLY A 219 -7.84 -9.47 -6.53
C GLY A 219 -8.72 -8.32 -7.02
N ILE A 220 -8.13 -7.13 -7.23
CA ILE A 220 -8.85 -5.91 -7.55
C ILE A 220 -9.19 -5.90 -9.04
N THR A 221 -10.48 -5.85 -9.37
CA THR A 221 -10.98 -5.86 -10.75
C THR A 221 -11.61 -4.55 -11.20
N GLY A 222 -11.80 -3.60 -10.27
CA GLY A 222 -12.37 -2.28 -10.52
C GLY A 222 -11.80 -1.24 -9.55
N ARG A 223 -12.67 -0.42 -8.95
CA ARG A 223 -12.30 0.51 -7.87
C ARG A 223 -11.73 -0.27 -6.68
N PHE A 224 -10.84 0.39 -5.92
CA PHE A 224 -10.24 -0.24 -4.76
C PHE A 224 -11.30 -0.69 -3.75
N LYS A 225 -11.24 -1.96 -3.38
CA LYS A 225 -11.98 -2.54 -2.26
C LYS A 225 -11.02 -3.38 -1.45
N GLU A 226 -11.00 -3.13 -0.14
CA GLU A 226 -10.12 -3.85 0.77
C GLU A 226 -10.38 -5.35 0.76
N GLU A 227 -11.65 -5.77 0.73
CA GLU A 227 -12.06 -7.17 0.66
C GLU A 227 -11.49 -7.89 -0.57
N ASP A 228 -11.51 -7.24 -1.75
CA ASP A 228 -10.96 -7.78 -2.99
C ASP A 228 -9.45 -7.96 -2.90
N PHE A 229 -8.76 -6.98 -2.31
CA PHE A 229 -7.32 -7.04 -2.06
C PHE A 229 -6.96 -8.20 -1.12
N ILE A 230 -7.64 -8.30 0.04
CA ILE A 230 -7.43 -9.36 1.03
C ILE A 230 -7.71 -10.74 0.40
N ALA A 231 -8.83 -10.89 -0.31
CA ALA A 231 -9.21 -12.12 -1.00
C ALA A 231 -8.16 -12.54 -2.04
N GLY A 232 -7.62 -11.58 -2.81
CA GLY A 232 -6.51 -11.80 -3.72
C GLY A 232 -5.28 -12.37 -3.02
N CYS A 233 -4.84 -11.74 -1.93
CA CYS A 233 -3.67 -12.18 -1.16
C CYS A 233 -3.86 -13.54 -0.48
N PHE A 234 -5.07 -13.87 -0.05
CA PHE A 234 -5.39 -15.16 0.55
C PHE A 234 -5.52 -16.29 -0.48
N ASN A 235 -5.90 -15.95 -1.71
CA ASN A 235 -5.84 -16.89 -2.82
C ASN A 235 -4.38 -17.26 -3.13
N GLN A 236 -3.49 -16.28 -3.28
CA GLN A 236 -2.08 -16.53 -3.50
C GLN A 236 -1.20 -15.38 -3.01
N SER A 237 -0.27 -15.68 -2.11
CA SER A 237 0.77 -14.73 -1.72
C SER A 237 2.05 -15.39 -1.25
N SER A 238 3.14 -14.63 -1.31
CA SER A 238 4.46 -15.00 -0.84
C SER A 238 5.13 -13.80 -0.19
N PHE A 239 5.54 -13.97 1.07
CA PHE A 239 6.32 -13.00 1.82
C PHE A 239 7.70 -13.59 2.06
N TYR A 240 8.74 -12.79 1.85
CA TYR A 240 10.12 -13.17 2.08
C TYR A 240 10.83 -12.08 2.89
N LEU A 241 11.44 -12.50 3.99
CA LEU A 241 12.16 -11.66 4.93
C LEU A 241 13.55 -12.27 5.19
N ASP A 242 14.60 -11.46 5.08
CA ASP A 242 15.97 -11.92 5.39
C ASP A 242 16.87 -10.79 5.90
N GLY A 243 18.04 -11.18 6.43
CA GLY A 243 19.02 -10.23 6.97
C GLY A 243 18.64 -9.64 8.32
N PHE A 244 17.96 -10.43 9.16
CA PHE A 244 17.53 -10.05 10.50
C PHE A 244 18.67 -9.53 11.38
N SER A 245 18.42 -8.41 12.06
CA SER A 245 19.30 -7.81 13.07
C SER A 245 18.51 -6.95 14.06
N GLU A 246 18.99 -6.88 15.31
CA GLU A 246 18.49 -5.90 16.27
C GLU A 246 18.96 -4.50 15.88
N PHE A 247 18.04 -3.54 15.76
CA PHE A 247 18.39 -2.18 15.33
C PHE A 247 19.06 -1.36 16.46
N LYS A 248 18.80 -1.70 17.73
CA LYS A 248 19.48 -1.19 18.94
C LYS A 248 19.09 -2.05 20.16
N ASN A 249 20.07 -2.45 20.97
CA ASN A 249 19.89 -3.17 22.25
C ASN A 249 19.14 -2.29 23.26
N LEU A 250 17.83 -2.46 23.42
CA LEU A 250 17.13 -2.02 24.64
C LEU A 250 16.36 -3.23 25.19
N LYS A 251 16.95 -3.80 26.24
CA LYS A 251 16.52 -4.99 27.00
C LYS A 251 16.40 -6.25 26.14
N LYS A 252 17.43 -7.11 26.24
CA LYS A 252 17.31 -8.56 26.00
C LYS A 252 15.92 -9.02 26.41
N LEU A 253 15.18 -9.67 25.52
CA LEU A 253 13.91 -10.36 25.77
C LEU A 253 14.00 -11.15 27.09
N LYS A 254 13.69 -10.48 28.21
CA LYS A 254 13.61 -11.09 29.52
C LYS A 254 12.21 -11.66 29.62
N SER A 255 12.01 -12.79 28.96
CA SER A 255 10.96 -13.70 29.39
C SER A 255 11.23 -14.07 30.85
N TYR A 256 10.21 -13.87 31.66
CA TYR A 256 10.01 -14.26 33.04
C TYR A 256 10.99 -15.33 33.60
N ASN A 257 11.58 -14.99 34.75
CA ASN A 257 12.50 -15.75 35.61
C ASN A 257 14.03 -15.55 35.37
N PRO A 258 14.77 -14.79 36.20
CA PRO A 258 16.15 -14.33 35.90
C PRO A 258 17.27 -15.37 36.10
N LYS A 259 16.97 -16.65 36.37
CA LYS A 259 17.98 -17.59 36.84
C LYS A 259 18.37 -18.75 35.93
N ASN A 260 17.76 -19.02 34.76
CA ASN A 260 18.25 -20.16 33.95
C ASN A 260 17.87 -20.25 32.45
N THR A 261 17.46 -19.19 31.77
CA THR A 261 17.11 -19.28 30.33
C THR A 261 17.87 -18.23 29.51
N LYS A 262 19.03 -18.63 28.97
CA LYS A 262 19.52 -18.00 27.73
C LYS A 262 18.40 -18.12 26.70
N ALA A 263 18.01 -17.02 26.06
CA ALA A 263 17.14 -17.08 24.89
C ALA A 263 17.75 -18.10 23.91
N LEU A 264 16.96 -19.09 23.50
CA LEU A 264 17.44 -20.23 22.70
C LEU A 264 17.81 -19.84 21.27
N VAL A 265 17.39 -18.65 20.80
CA VAL A 265 17.56 -18.17 19.42
C VAL A 265 17.74 -16.64 19.45
N ASP A 266 18.84 -16.13 18.88
CA ASP A 266 18.99 -14.70 18.62
C ASP A 266 18.36 -14.34 17.25
N LEU A 267 17.87 -13.11 17.08
CA LEU A 267 17.23 -12.69 15.80
C LEU A 267 18.12 -12.89 14.57
N LYS A 268 19.43 -12.71 14.74
CA LYS A 268 20.43 -12.90 13.68
C LYS A 268 20.52 -14.35 13.20
N ASP A 269 20.05 -15.29 14.00
CA ASP A 269 20.07 -16.73 13.72
C ASP A 269 18.93 -17.13 12.78
N ILE A 270 17.88 -16.31 12.67
CA ILE A 270 16.78 -16.52 11.73
C ILE A 270 17.23 -16.06 10.34
N LYS A 271 17.04 -16.92 9.34
CA LYS A 271 17.37 -16.67 7.93
C LYS A 271 16.29 -17.19 7.02
N ASN A 272 16.09 -16.53 5.89
CA ASN A 272 15.17 -16.94 4.83
C ASN A 272 13.75 -17.22 5.36
N LEU A 273 13.18 -16.30 6.14
CA LEU A 273 11.79 -16.44 6.58
C LEU A 273 10.91 -16.26 5.35
N ARG A 274 10.13 -17.28 5.03
CA ARG A 274 9.18 -17.29 3.93
C ARG A 274 7.80 -17.66 4.44
N VAL A 275 6.81 -16.84 4.16
CA VAL A 275 5.38 -17.14 4.31
C VAL A 275 4.81 -17.35 2.92
N SER A 276 4.06 -18.42 2.72
CA SER A 276 3.35 -18.66 1.46
C SER A 276 1.90 -18.99 1.79
N ILE A 277 0.98 -18.32 1.10
CA ILE A 277 -0.45 -18.56 1.20
C ILE A 277 -0.93 -19.05 -0.16
N ASN A 278 -1.68 -20.15 -0.16
CA ASN A 278 -2.31 -20.70 -1.36
C ASN A 278 -3.68 -21.26 -0.99
N ASN A 279 -4.74 -20.63 -1.51
CA ASN A 279 -6.13 -20.93 -1.18
C ASN A 279 -6.33 -21.06 0.34
N HIS A 280 -6.01 -19.98 1.08
CA HIS A 280 -6.07 -19.91 2.55
C HIS A 280 -5.09 -20.82 3.31
N ASN A 281 -4.40 -21.77 2.66
CA ASN A 281 -3.41 -22.60 3.31
C ASN A 281 -2.12 -21.82 3.50
N VAL A 282 -1.68 -21.67 4.75
CA VAL A 282 -0.45 -20.97 5.10
C VAL A 282 0.68 -21.96 5.34
N SER A 283 1.85 -21.66 4.78
CA SER A 283 3.10 -22.34 5.07
C SER A 283 4.16 -21.30 5.45
N VAL A 284 4.68 -21.38 6.67
CA VAL A 284 5.83 -20.58 7.12
C VAL A 284 7.07 -21.47 7.18
N THR A 285 8.17 -21.02 6.60
CA THR A 285 9.46 -21.70 6.68
C THR A 285 10.56 -20.72 7.04
N ALA A 286 11.48 -21.13 7.91
CA ALA A 286 12.68 -20.36 8.21
C ALA A 286 13.86 -21.30 8.54
N LYS A 287 15.08 -20.82 8.37
CA LYS A 287 16.28 -21.48 8.90
C LYS A 287 16.68 -20.80 10.20
N ILE A 288 16.90 -21.57 11.25
CA ILE A 288 17.31 -21.09 12.57
C ILE A 288 18.69 -21.68 12.86
N LYS A 289 19.71 -20.82 12.94
CA LYS A 289 21.12 -21.22 13.09
C LYS A 289 21.63 -20.91 14.49
N ILE A 290 21.59 -21.90 15.37
CA ILE A 290 22.19 -21.80 16.72
C ILE A 290 23.58 -22.47 16.64
N LEU A 291 23.73 -23.66 17.22
CA LEU A 291 24.88 -24.56 17.02
C LEU A 291 24.72 -25.41 15.75
N PHE A 292 23.47 -25.75 15.41
CA PHE A 292 23.08 -26.46 14.19
C PHE A 292 22.05 -25.63 13.43
N THR A 293 21.89 -25.91 12.13
CA THR A 293 20.84 -25.28 11.33
C THR A 293 19.57 -26.13 11.38
N PHE A 294 18.53 -25.58 11.99
CA PHE A 294 17.21 -26.20 12.02
C PHE A 294 16.27 -25.52 11.03
N LYS A 295 15.34 -26.30 10.46
CA LYS A 295 14.28 -25.77 9.60
C LYS A 295 13.00 -25.68 10.41
N LEU A 296 12.53 -24.46 10.66
CA LEU A 296 11.17 -24.21 11.14
C LEU A 296 10.20 -24.45 9.98
N LYS A 297 9.13 -25.18 10.25
CA LYS A 297 8.01 -25.39 9.34
C LYS A 297 6.70 -25.24 10.10
N VAL A 298 5.88 -24.28 9.70
CA VAL A 298 4.54 -24.05 10.22
C VAL A 298 3.56 -24.24 9.07
N ARG A 299 2.44 -24.91 9.34
CA ARG A 299 1.32 -25.08 8.42
C ARG A 299 0.02 -24.72 9.14
N GLY A 300 -0.84 -24.00 8.45
CA GLY A 300 -2.11 -23.56 9.00
C GLY A 300 -3.12 -23.16 7.94
N ILE A 301 -4.25 -22.62 8.39
CA ILE A 301 -5.26 -21.95 7.55
C ILE A 301 -5.39 -20.52 8.04
N ILE A 302 -5.51 -19.57 7.11
CA ILE A 302 -5.84 -18.17 7.40
C ILE A 302 -7.21 -17.80 6.86
N ASN A 303 -8.01 -17.15 7.70
CA ASN A 303 -9.33 -16.62 7.34
C ASN A 303 -9.43 -15.17 7.80
N TYR A 304 -10.28 -14.38 7.15
CA TYR A 304 -10.61 -13.02 7.55
C TYR A 304 -12.06 -13.00 8.04
N LEU A 305 -12.24 -12.54 9.27
CA LEU A 305 -13.54 -12.41 9.92
C LEU A 305 -14.01 -10.96 9.71
N VAL A 306 -14.70 -10.72 8.59
CA VAL A 306 -15.05 -9.36 8.11
C VAL A 306 -15.78 -8.53 9.17
N GLU A 307 -16.75 -9.12 9.87
CA GLU A 307 -17.55 -8.40 10.88
C GLU A 307 -16.76 -7.96 12.11
N GLU A 308 -15.68 -8.69 12.43
CA GLU A 308 -14.83 -8.42 13.60
C GLU A 308 -13.55 -7.67 13.22
N ASP A 309 -13.28 -7.52 11.93
CA ASP A 309 -12.02 -7.03 11.35
C ASP A 309 -10.77 -7.77 11.89
N ILE A 310 -10.85 -9.11 11.89
CA ILE A 310 -9.83 -9.98 12.48
C ILE A 310 -9.31 -11.01 11.48
N LEU A 311 -7.99 -11.14 11.37
CA LEU A 311 -7.35 -12.28 10.70
C LEU A 311 -7.19 -13.43 11.69
N LYS A 312 -7.78 -14.57 11.35
CA LYS A 312 -7.70 -15.82 12.11
C LYS A 312 -6.72 -16.79 11.45
N LEU A 313 -5.59 -17.06 12.09
CA LEU A 313 -4.60 -18.06 11.68
C LEU A 313 -4.67 -19.30 12.58
N GLU A 314 -5.19 -20.40 12.04
CA GLU A 314 -5.27 -21.70 12.71
C GLU A 314 -4.03 -22.54 12.41
N ILE A 315 -3.17 -22.78 13.40
CA ILE A 315 -1.96 -23.57 13.24
C ILE A 315 -2.28 -25.06 13.36
N LYS A 316 -2.24 -25.76 12.22
CA LYS A 316 -2.39 -27.22 12.17
C LYS A 316 -1.13 -27.95 12.64
N LYS A 317 0.05 -27.41 12.30
CA LYS A 317 1.34 -28.04 12.64
C LYS A 317 2.44 -27.01 12.67
N ALA A 318 3.18 -26.93 13.76
CA ALA A 318 4.44 -26.18 13.85
C ALA A 318 5.54 -27.13 14.31
N SER A 319 6.66 -27.18 13.60
CA SER A 319 7.77 -28.07 13.97
C SER A 319 9.15 -27.51 13.64
N ILE A 320 10.14 -27.86 14.47
CA ILE A 320 11.56 -27.62 14.28
C ILE A 320 12.30 -28.95 14.40
N ALA A 321 13.05 -29.35 13.37
CA ALA A 321 13.71 -30.67 13.35
C ALA A 321 12.77 -31.88 13.61
N GLY A 322 11.48 -31.75 13.29
CA GLY A 322 10.46 -32.77 13.58
C GLY A 322 9.81 -32.68 14.97
N ILE A 323 10.32 -31.83 15.86
CA ILE A 323 9.77 -31.58 17.20
C ILE A 323 8.72 -30.48 17.12
N PRO A 324 7.55 -30.60 17.77
CA PRO A 324 6.55 -29.53 17.84
C PRO A 324 7.14 -28.19 18.34
N ALA A 325 6.86 -27.08 17.63
CA ALA A 325 7.50 -25.78 17.84
C ALA A 325 6.51 -24.59 17.86
N LYS A 326 5.35 -24.78 18.52
CA LYS A 326 4.26 -23.79 18.54
C LYS A 326 4.68 -22.49 19.26
N SER A 327 5.28 -22.58 20.45
CA SER A 327 5.73 -21.40 21.22
C SER A 327 6.75 -20.55 20.47
N LEU A 328 7.70 -21.18 19.77
CA LEU A 328 8.68 -20.49 18.93
C LEU A 328 8.02 -19.76 17.75
N THR A 329 6.99 -20.34 17.16
CA THR A 329 6.21 -19.69 16.10
C THR A 329 5.54 -18.41 16.64
N MET A 330 4.98 -18.46 17.85
CA MET A 330 4.36 -17.28 18.49
C MET A 330 5.39 -16.19 18.77
N MET A 331 6.55 -16.57 19.31
CA MET A 331 7.65 -15.63 19.58
C MET A 331 8.11 -14.90 18.31
N ILE A 332 8.14 -15.59 17.16
CA ILE A 332 8.55 -14.98 15.89
C ILE A 332 7.50 -13.95 15.41
N LEU A 333 6.21 -14.23 15.55
CA LEU A 333 5.16 -13.30 15.12
C LEU A 333 5.17 -11.98 15.90
N LYS A 334 5.43 -12.05 17.22
CA LYS A 334 5.59 -10.87 18.08
C LYS A 334 6.76 -9.94 17.69
N LEU A 335 7.63 -10.36 16.77
CA LEU A 335 8.71 -9.50 16.26
C LEU A 335 8.23 -8.49 15.22
N PHE A 336 7.06 -8.74 14.63
CA PHE A 336 6.53 -7.99 13.49
C PHE A 336 5.20 -7.30 13.77
N LEU A 337 4.47 -7.79 14.76
CA LEU A 337 3.12 -7.35 15.11
C LEU A 337 3.10 -6.80 16.53
N GLU A 338 2.28 -5.78 16.80
CA GLU A 338 2.10 -5.22 18.14
C GLU A 338 1.46 -6.26 19.08
N GLU A 339 1.92 -6.35 20.33
CA GLU A 339 1.48 -7.42 21.24
C GLU A 339 -0.03 -7.38 21.53
N ASP A 340 -0.57 -6.17 21.68
CA ASP A 340 -2.00 -5.95 21.96
C ASP A 340 -2.90 -6.24 20.74
N SER A 341 -2.32 -6.31 19.53
CA SER A 341 -3.04 -6.69 18.31
C SER A 341 -3.20 -8.21 18.14
N ILE A 342 -2.49 -9.00 18.95
CA ILE A 342 -2.45 -10.46 18.83
C ILE A 342 -3.12 -11.12 20.03
N ARG A 343 -4.24 -11.81 19.79
CA ARG A 343 -4.85 -12.72 20.77
C ARG A 343 -4.56 -14.16 20.38
N ILE A 344 -4.07 -14.96 21.32
CA ILE A 344 -3.78 -16.38 21.11
C ILE A 344 -4.76 -17.22 21.91
N ASP A 345 -5.44 -18.16 21.24
CA ASP A 345 -6.32 -19.14 21.86
C ASP A 345 -5.97 -20.55 21.38
N GLY A 346 -5.25 -21.29 22.20
CA GLY A 346 -4.73 -22.62 21.88
C GLY A 346 -3.84 -22.61 20.63
N ASP A 347 -4.38 -23.17 19.54
CA ASP A 347 -3.70 -23.29 18.24
C ASP A 347 -4.11 -22.20 17.24
N THR A 348 -4.92 -21.23 17.68
CA THR A 348 -5.42 -20.15 16.84
C THR A 348 -4.80 -18.83 17.27
N ILE A 349 -4.39 -18.05 16.27
CA ILE A 349 -3.94 -16.67 16.43
C ILE A 349 -4.99 -15.77 15.79
N TYR A 350 -5.41 -14.76 16.54
CA TYR A 350 -6.27 -13.69 16.07
C TYR A 350 -5.41 -12.43 16.00
N ILE A 351 -5.44 -11.76 14.85
CA ILE A 351 -4.70 -10.52 14.60
C ILE A 351 -5.76 -9.49 14.22
N SER A 352 -5.91 -8.43 15.02
CA SER A 352 -6.73 -7.28 14.61
C SER A 352 -6.14 -6.67 13.34
N VAL A 353 -6.94 -6.09 12.44
CA VAL A 353 -6.42 -5.43 11.23
C VAL A 353 -6.41 -3.92 11.40
#